data_AF-A0A482WIR6-F1
#
_entry.id   AF-A0A482WIR6-F1
#
_cell.length_a   1.000
_cell.length_b   1.000
_cell.length_c   1.000
_cell.angle_alpha   90.00
_cell.angle_beta   90.00
_cell.angle_gamma   90.00
#
_symmetry.space_group_name_H-M   'P 1'
#
loop_
_entity.id
_entity.type
_entity.pdbx_description
1 polymer ?
#
loop_
_entity_poly.entity_id
_entity_poly.type
_entity_poly.pdbx_seq_one_letter_code
_entity_poly.pdbx_strand_id
1 'polypeptide(L)'
;MSEDVEVKPRKCILDKNECVSLLDILISFNAPISEEHAWALCFQCAKCFKNTFSSDRTRFRVVEDLDQVLLHRDGHVHHTTVLPGTGSSNA
;
A
#
# COMPACT_ATOMS: atom_id res chain seq x y z
N MET A 1 12.54 10.13 23.03
CA MET A 1 13.00 11.16 22.08
C MET A 1 12.44 10.73 20.74
N SER A 2 11.24 11.18 20.40
CA SER A 2 10.67 10.90 19.07
C SER A 2 11.41 11.80 18.11
N GLU A 3 12.24 11.24 17.26
CA GLU A 3 12.91 11.99 16.20
C GLU A 3 11.82 12.55 15.29
N ASP A 4 11.78 13.87 15.14
CA ASP A 4 10.92 14.55 14.19
C ASP A 4 11.35 14.12 12.77
N VAL A 5 10.69 13.08 12.24
CA VAL A 5 10.88 12.67 10.85
C VAL A 5 10.41 13.83 9.98
N GLU A 6 11.30 14.41 9.19
CA GLU A 6 10.96 15.46 8.23
C GLU A 6 10.08 14.86 7.12
N VAL A 7 8.76 15.03 7.27
CA VAL A 7 7.79 14.49 6.33
C VAL A 7 7.60 15.50 5.19
N LYS A 8 8.15 15.20 4.02
CA LYS A 8 7.87 15.98 2.81
C LYS A 8 6.37 15.84 2.46
N PRO A 9 5.62 16.94 2.30
CA PRO A 9 4.20 16.86 1.99
C PRO A 9 3.99 16.12 0.66
N ARG A 10 3.34 14.96 0.74
CA ARG A 10 2.94 14.17 -0.42
C ARG A 10 1.50 14.45 -0.79
N LYS A 11 1.18 14.34 -2.08
CA LYS A 11 -0.17 14.57 -2.59
C LYS A 11 -0.96 13.28 -2.42
N CYS A 12 -1.97 13.29 -1.54
CA CYS A 12 -2.98 12.23 -1.45
C CYS A 12 -3.93 12.32 -2.67
N ILE A 13 -3.44 11.85 -3.81
CA ILE A 13 -4.16 11.84 -5.08
C ILE A 13 -4.18 10.41 -5.59
N LEU A 14 -5.33 9.99 -6.10
CA LEU A 14 -5.48 8.69 -6.72
C LEU A 14 -4.63 8.58 -7.98
N ASP A 15 -3.94 7.46 -8.14
CA ASP A 15 -3.22 7.13 -9.36
C ASP A 15 -4.19 6.70 -10.49
N LYS A 16 -3.62 6.25 -11.63
CA LYS A 16 -4.42 5.76 -12.77
C LYS A 16 -5.24 4.50 -12.46
N ASN A 17 -4.87 3.77 -11.41
CA ASN A 17 -5.56 2.58 -10.92
C ASN A 17 -6.49 2.91 -9.75
N GLU A 18 -6.79 4.20 -9.54
CA GLU A 18 -7.65 4.67 -8.44
C GLU A 18 -7.13 4.25 -7.05
N CYS A 19 -5.80 4.16 -6.92
CA CYS A 19 -5.10 3.78 -5.71
C CYS A 19 -4.31 4.94 -5.09
N VAL A 20 -4.09 4.87 -3.78
CA VAL A 20 -3.20 5.76 -3.02
C VAL A 20 -2.29 4.92 -2.13
N SER A 21 -1.07 5.40 -1.87
CA SER A 21 -0.15 4.69 -0.99
C SER A 21 -0.50 4.90 0.48
N LEU A 22 -0.22 3.90 1.32
CA LEU A 22 -0.39 4.00 2.76
C LEU A 22 0.49 5.12 3.36
N LEU A 23 1.67 5.33 2.79
CA LEU A 23 2.54 6.44 3.18
C LEU A 23 1.85 7.80 2.93
N ASP A 24 1.26 8.02 1.75
CA ASP A 24 0.58 9.29 1.44
C ASP A 24 -0.61 9.54 2.36
N ILE A 25 -1.34 8.48 2.71
CA ILE A 25 -2.43 8.55 3.69
C ILE A 25 -1.89 9.01 5.04
N LEU A 26 -0.91 8.30 5.60
CA LEU A 26 -0.36 8.61 6.93
C LEU A 26 0.20 10.03 7.01
N ILE A 27 0.92 10.46 5.97
CA ILE A 27 1.46 11.82 5.85
C ILE A 27 0.32 12.85 5.81
N SER A 28 -0.72 12.60 5.03
CA SER A 28 -1.80 13.57 4.81
C SER A 28 -2.73 13.70 6.01
N PHE A 29 -2.98 12.60 6.72
CA PHE A 29 -3.73 12.63 7.98
C PHE A 29 -2.90 13.20 9.14
N ASN A 30 -1.57 13.20 9.01
CA ASN A 30 -0.62 13.64 10.05
C ASN A 30 -0.92 12.98 11.42
N ALA A 31 -1.33 11.71 11.39
CA ALA A 31 -1.75 10.95 12.53
C ALA A 31 -1.53 9.44 12.29
N PRO A 32 -1.25 8.66 13.34
CA PRO A 32 -1.23 7.20 13.22
C PRO A 32 -2.64 6.66 12.91
N ILE A 33 -2.69 5.48 12.30
CA ILE A 33 -3.95 4.76 12.11
C ILE A 33 -4.49 4.24 13.44
N SER A 34 -5.83 4.15 13.54
CA SER A 34 -6.49 3.48 14.66
C SER A 34 -6.27 1.96 14.61
N GLU A 35 -6.54 1.28 15.71
CA GLU A 35 -6.47 -0.18 15.79
C GLU A 35 -7.39 -0.86 14.77
N GLU A 36 -8.62 -0.36 14.62
CA GLU A 36 -9.59 -0.85 13.63
C GLU A 36 -9.02 -0.77 12.20
N HIS A 37 -8.40 0.36 11.85
CA HIS A 37 -7.77 0.53 10.54
C HIS A 37 -6.56 -0.39 10.35
N ALA A 38 -5.78 -0.62 11.41
CA ALA A 38 -4.66 -1.57 11.35
C ALA A 38 -5.15 -3.01 11.10
N TRP A 39 -6.22 -3.44 11.79
CA TRP A 39 -6.83 -4.75 11.56
C TRP A 39 -7.41 -4.88 10.15
N ALA A 40 -8.13 -3.86 9.67
CA ALA A 40 -8.67 -3.84 8.32
C ALA A 40 -7.57 -3.93 7.26
N LEU A 41 -6.47 -3.19 7.44
CA LEU A 41 -5.31 -3.22 6.55
C LEU A 41 -4.67 -4.61 6.52
N CYS A 42 -4.40 -5.20 7.68
CA CYS A 42 -3.85 -6.55 7.79
C CYS A 42 -4.75 -7.58 7.09
N PHE A 43 -6.06 -7.50 7.32
CA PHE A 43 -7.02 -8.39 6.68
C PHE A 43 -7.03 -8.25 5.15
N GLN A 44 -7.05 -7.02 4.63
CA GLN A 44 -7.07 -6.79 3.19
C GLN A 44 -5.76 -7.18 2.53
N CYS A 45 -4.60 -6.96 3.16
CA CYS A 45 -3.30 -7.44 2.70
C CYS A 45 -3.27 -8.96 2.61
N ALA A 46 -3.70 -9.66 3.67
CA ALA A 46 -3.75 -11.13 3.68
C ALA A 46 -4.74 -11.68 2.64
N LYS A 47 -5.90 -11.03 2.46
CA LYS A 47 -6.88 -11.39 1.44
C LYS A 47 -6.30 -11.21 0.04
N CYS A 48 -5.63 -10.10 -0.22
CA CYS A 48 -4.94 -9.84 -1.48
C CYS A 48 -3.90 -10.92 -1.75
N PHE A 49 -3.02 -11.20 -0.78
CA PHE A 49 -2.00 -12.25 -0.90
C PHE A 49 -2.62 -13.62 -1.22
N LYS A 50 -3.65 -14.04 -0.47
CA LYS A 50 -4.34 -15.32 -0.69
C LYS A 50 -4.96 -15.43 -2.09
N ASN A 51 -5.60 -14.36 -2.56
CA ASN A 51 -6.22 -14.33 -3.88
C ASN A 51 -5.16 -14.43 -4.98
N THR A 52 -4.09 -13.63 -4.86
CA THR A 52 -2.97 -13.66 -5.78
C THR A 52 -2.26 -15.02 -5.80
N PHE A 53 -2.05 -15.63 -4.63
CA PHE A 53 -1.41 -16.94 -4.49
C PHE A 53 -2.20 -18.08 -5.14
N SER A 54 -3.52 -17.91 -5.24
CA SER A 54 -4.37 -18.85 -5.97
C SER A 54 -4.21 -18.72 -7.49
N SER A 55 -3.74 -17.57 -7.99
CA SER A 55 -3.57 -17.29 -9.42
C SER A 55 -2.14 -17.52 -9.92
N ASP A 56 -1.13 -17.09 -9.18
CA ASP A 56 0.30 -17.25 -9.53
C ASP A 56 1.10 -17.46 -8.25
N ARG A 57 1.82 -18.59 -8.15
CA ARG A 57 2.60 -18.97 -6.96
C ARG A 57 4.05 -18.50 -6.99
N THR A 58 4.50 -17.93 -8.10
CA THR A 58 5.93 -17.75 -8.39
C THR A 58 6.36 -16.29 -8.40
N ARG A 59 5.41 -15.35 -8.53
CA ARG A 59 5.69 -13.93 -8.72
C ARG A 59 5.30 -13.07 -7.52
N PHE A 60 5.86 -13.34 -6.35
CA PHE A 60 5.65 -12.49 -5.17
C PHE A 60 6.84 -11.58 -4.89
N ARG A 61 6.55 -10.40 -4.33
CA ARG A 61 7.56 -9.55 -3.70
C ARG A 61 7.27 -9.40 -2.21
N VAL A 62 8.32 -9.14 -1.43
CA VAL A 62 8.19 -8.70 -0.05
C VAL A 62 7.82 -7.21 -0.06
N VAL A 63 6.93 -6.82 0.84
CA VAL A 63 6.61 -5.41 1.07
C VAL A 63 7.57 -4.89 2.13
N GLU A 64 8.48 -3.99 1.72
CA GLU A 64 9.52 -3.44 2.59
C GLU A 64 9.15 -2.03 3.09
N ASP A 65 8.39 -1.27 2.29
CA ASP A 65 8.07 0.13 2.54
C ASP A 65 6.56 0.40 2.55
N LEU A 66 6.15 1.51 3.17
CA LEU A 66 4.73 1.92 3.23
C LEU A 66 4.21 2.49 1.91
N ASP A 67 5.08 3.00 1.04
CA ASP A 67 4.67 3.50 -0.29
C ASP A 67 4.35 2.37 -1.27
N GLN A 68 4.81 1.15 -0.97
CA GLN A 68 4.52 -0.08 -1.69
C GLN A 68 3.13 -0.64 -1.41
N VAL A 69 2.49 -0.22 -0.31
CA VAL A 69 1.13 -0.63 0.06
C VAL A 69 0.12 0.30 -0.60
N LEU A 70 -0.59 -0.22 -1.59
CA LEU A 70 -1.52 0.55 -2.41
C LEU A 70 -2.97 0.19 -2.05
N LEU A 71 -3.73 1.21 -1.64
CA LEU A 71 -5.13 1.11 -1.25
C LEU A 71 -6.00 1.68 -2.37
N HIS A 72 -6.88 0.86 -2.92
CA HIS A 72 -7.88 1.28 -3.90
C HIS A 72 -8.99 2.09 -3.23
N ARG A 73 -9.64 3.01 -3.96
CA ARG A 73 -10.79 3.79 -3.46
C ARG A 73 -11.94 2.94 -2.91
N ASP A 74 -12.06 1.70 -3.38
CA ASP A 74 -13.09 0.74 -2.94
C ASP A 74 -12.70 -0.01 -1.64
N GLY A 75 -11.57 0.36 -1.01
CA GLY A 75 -11.14 -0.16 0.29
C GLY A 75 -10.41 -1.50 0.25
N HIS A 76 -10.01 -1.99 -0.93
CA HIS A 76 -9.18 -3.19 -1.07
C HIS A 76 -7.72 -2.84 -1.33
N VAL A 77 -6.82 -3.75 -0.94
CA VAL A 77 -5.39 -3.63 -1.26
C VAL A 77 -5.16 -4.09 -2.70
N HIS A 78 -4.47 -3.25 -3.47
CA HIS A 78 -4.21 -3.52 -4.88
C HIS A 78 -3.15 -4.61 -5.04
N HIS A 79 -3.32 -5.48 -6.03
CA HIS A 79 -2.48 -6.67 -6.23
C HIS A 79 -0.99 -6.36 -6.47
N THR A 80 -0.67 -5.18 -7.01
CA THR A 80 0.71 -4.70 -7.19
C THR A 80 1.44 -4.40 -5.87
N THR A 81 0.72 -4.43 -4.74
CA THR A 81 1.33 -4.43 -3.41
C THR A 81 2.16 -5.70 -3.20
N VAL A 82 1.61 -6.86 -3.58
CA VAL A 82 2.19 -8.19 -3.35
C VAL A 82 2.83 -8.82 -4.59
N LEU A 83 2.42 -8.37 -5.77
CA LEU A 83 3.03 -8.74 -7.04
C LEU A 83 4.07 -7.68 -7.45
N PRO A 84 5.24 -8.07 -7.98
CA PRO A 84 6.08 -7.12 -8.69
C PRO A 84 5.26 -6.54 -9.83
N GLY A 85 5.04 -5.22 -9.78
CA GLY A 85 4.39 -4.49 -10.86
C GLY A 85 5.04 -4.89 -12.17
N THR A 86 4.24 -5.09 -13.23
CA THR A 86 4.78 -5.24 -14.56
C THR A 86 5.55 -3.96 -14.84
N GLY A 87 6.88 -4.02 -14.72
CA GLY A 87 7.71 -2.83 -14.80
C GLY A 87 7.44 -2.14 -16.12
N SER A 88 6.85 -0.95 -16.09
CA SER A 88 7.28 0.09 -17.01
C SER A 88 8.67 0.50 -16.52
N SER A 89 9.67 -0.30 -16.88
CA SER A 89 11.04 0.16 -16.96
C SER A 89 11.05 1.31 -17.97
N ASN A 90 10.95 2.55 -17.49
CA ASN A 90 11.41 3.67 -18.28
C ASN A 90 12.93 3.60 -18.26
N ALA A 91 13.49 3.05 -19.34
CA ALA A 91 14.84 3.36 -19.81
C ALA A 91 14.90 4.82 -20.29
#